data_AF-A0A9P7AGN6-F1
#
_entry.id   AF-A0A9P7AGN6-F1
#
_cell.length_a   1.000
_cell.length_b   1.000
_cell.length_c   1.000
_cell.angle_alpha   90.00
_cell.angle_beta   90.00
_cell.angle_gamma   90.00
#
_symmetry.space_group_name_H-M   'P 1'
#
loop_
_entity.id
_entity.type
_entity.pdbx_description
1 polymer ?
#
loop_
_entity_poly.entity_id
_entity_poly.type
_entity_poly.pdbx_seq_one_letter_code
_entity_poly.pdbx_strand_id
1 'polypeptide(L)'
;MLPSAIDPVARNIAILTTTLTAFMGLEYLWFIKEEIRLVWPRFLKTTEAKVYVVIRYAGLAGSSFNIWFAFRMLSGVPNGPFACRAWYWYQTTMTQCLVLSVESLLMLRVNKMYGKGKSIRALLIIFGGAQFAAMAANARLVVIGTRYSPTCVIISPYHSRIYVGVSIIVTFMFILSTMLWRFFGNSSGWSEAPRAWLKLAVRDGSCTTIAILAIFIFMFLCNTRVIDTQMSGNIIFYVLLSCLWFAVECKILSSRSLPHSLSQAGRIVLHEAKFHEIQESQKGDINDQSRWTLTIEVDLDDIRPFDDSDACPTGPSGLGVESTEVSTPFDSMSNAGTRDIADKHLCGEDNMQLSSCAPTFIPIEKCISGV
;
A
#
# COMPACT_ATOMS: atom_id res chain seq x y z
N MET A 1 30.58 25.02 -15.69
CA MET A 1 29.10 25.01 -15.65
C MET A 1 28.69 25.95 -14.53
N LEU A 2 27.94 27.00 -14.84
CA LEU A 2 27.55 28.03 -13.88
C LEU A 2 26.63 27.47 -12.78
N PRO A 3 26.74 27.95 -11.53
CA PRO A 3 25.86 27.58 -10.42
C PRO A 3 24.35 27.78 -10.70
N SER A 4 23.99 28.66 -11.64
CA SER A 4 22.60 29.12 -11.85
C SER A 4 21.62 28.09 -12.39
N ALA A 5 22.07 26.98 -13.00
CA ALA A 5 21.18 25.97 -13.58
C ALA A 5 20.81 24.81 -12.64
N ILE A 6 21.48 24.69 -11.48
CA ILE A 6 21.28 23.57 -10.54
C ILE A 6 20.09 23.84 -9.60
N ASP A 7 19.82 25.11 -9.30
CA ASP A 7 18.76 25.56 -8.39
C ASP A 7 17.33 25.11 -8.77
N PRO A 8 16.87 25.20 -10.03
CA PRO A 8 15.49 24.82 -10.34
C PRO A 8 15.24 23.31 -10.19
N VAL A 9 16.23 22.47 -10.49
CA VAL A 9 16.08 21.00 -10.39
C VAL A 9 16.03 20.58 -8.93
N ALA A 10 16.93 21.11 -8.09
CA ALA A 10 16.94 20.80 -6.65
C ALA A 10 15.64 21.25 -5.97
N ARG A 11 15.13 22.45 -6.32
CA ARG A 11 13.84 22.95 -5.83
C ARG A 11 12.67 22.03 -6.23
N ASN A 12 12.62 21.60 -7.49
CA ASN A 12 11.55 20.70 -7.96
C ASN A 12 11.59 19.34 -7.25
N ILE A 13 12.79 18.79 -7.03
CA ILE A 13 12.96 17.54 -6.27
C ILE A 13 12.48 17.73 -4.83
N ALA A 14 12.87 18.81 -4.17
CA ALA A 14 12.48 19.11 -2.79
C ALA A 14 10.96 19.26 -2.64
N ILE A 15 10.31 20.02 -3.54
CA ILE A 15 8.85 20.16 -3.55
C ILE A 15 8.19 18.80 -3.74
N LEU A 16 8.56 18.07 -4.79
CA LEU A 16 7.96 16.77 -5.11
C LEU A 16 8.11 15.77 -3.97
N THR A 17 9.32 15.59 -3.42
CA THR A 17 9.54 14.61 -2.34
C THR A 17 8.82 15.02 -1.06
N THR A 18 8.70 16.32 -0.78
CA THR A 18 7.95 16.81 0.39
C THR A 18 6.47 16.54 0.22
N THR A 19 5.91 16.87 -0.93
CA THR A 19 4.50 16.60 -1.25
C THR A 19 4.19 15.11 -1.19
N LEU A 20 4.99 14.26 -1.86
CA LEU A 20 4.80 12.81 -1.86
C LEU A 20 4.89 12.21 -0.46
N THR A 21 5.86 12.63 0.35
CA THR A 21 5.99 12.12 1.73
C THR A 21 4.89 12.64 2.64
N ALA A 22 4.42 13.88 2.44
CA ALA A 22 3.28 14.41 3.18
C ALA A 22 2.02 13.58 2.90
N PHE A 23 1.78 13.21 1.63
CA PHE A 23 0.70 12.28 1.27
C PHE A 23 0.88 10.90 1.91
N MET A 24 2.09 10.34 1.92
CA MET A 24 2.37 9.07 2.59
C MET A 24 2.15 9.17 4.12
N GLY A 25 2.57 10.28 4.73
CA GLY A 25 2.35 10.52 6.16
C GLY A 25 0.88 10.69 6.51
N LEU A 26 0.10 11.37 5.67
CA LEU A 26 -1.33 11.56 5.85
C LEU A 26 -2.08 10.23 5.78
N GLU A 27 -1.81 9.41 4.76
CA GLU A 27 -2.37 8.06 4.64
C GLU A 27 -1.96 7.22 5.86
N TYR A 28 -0.69 7.30 6.28
CA TYR A 28 -0.21 6.56 7.44
C TYR A 28 -1.00 6.88 8.70
N LEU A 29 -1.18 8.17 8.99
CA LEU A 29 -1.96 8.63 10.14
C LEU A 29 -3.42 8.21 10.05
N TRP A 30 -3.99 8.16 8.84
CA TRP A 30 -5.38 7.75 8.63
C TRP A 30 -5.61 6.27 8.95
N PHE A 31 -4.65 5.40 8.63
CA PHE A 31 -4.82 3.94 8.73
C PHE A 31 -4.10 3.29 9.92
N ILE A 32 -3.38 4.05 10.74
CA ILE A 32 -2.60 3.51 11.86
C ILE A 32 -3.47 2.74 12.87
N LYS A 33 -4.70 3.20 13.12
CA LYS A 33 -5.62 2.58 14.08
C LYS A 33 -6.05 1.18 13.62
N GLU A 34 -6.42 1.06 12.36
CA GLU A 34 -6.79 -0.19 11.71
C GLU A 34 -5.58 -1.13 11.58
N GLU A 35 -4.40 -0.56 11.31
CA GLU A 35 -3.15 -1.31 11.26
C GLU A 35 -2.83 -1.95 12.61
N ILE A 36 -2.85 -1.17 13.70
CA ILE A 36 -2.64 -1.66 15.09
C ILE A 36 -3.62 -2.79 15.40
N ARG A 37 -4.90 -2.64 15.07
CA ARG A 37 -5.90 -3.65 15.40
C ARG A 37 -5.77 -4.94 14.57
N LEU A 38 -5.37 -4.85 13.30
CA LEU A 38 -5.49 -5.96 12.36
C LEU A 38 -4.17 -6.62 11.97
N VAL A 39 -3.09 -5.84 11.89
CA VAL A 39 -1.79 -6.29 11.38
C VAL A 39 -0.91 -6.77 12.51
N TRP A 40 -0.79 -5.97 13.56
CA TRP A 40 0.14 -6.23 14.65
C TRP A 40 -0.10 -7.59 15.34
N PRO A 41 -1.35 -8.01 15.62
CA PRO A 41 -1.59 -9.36 16.17
C PRO A 41 -1.19 -10.50 15.22
N ARG A 42 -1.11 -10.23 13.91
CA ARG A 42 -0.76 -11.20 12.87
C ARG A 42 0.70 -11.13 12.44
N PHE A 43 1.41 -10.05 12.78
CA PHE A 43 2.78 -9.79 12.35
C PHE A 43 3.73 -10.95 12.66
N LEU A 44 3.63 -11.54 13.85
CA LEU A 44 4.46 -12.68 14.22
C LEU A 44 4.02 -13.99 13.53
N LYS A 45 2.73 -14.12 13.22
CA LYS A 45 2.09 -15.35 12.74
C LYS A 45 2.17 -15.53 11.21
N THR A 46 2.03 -14.45 10.44
CA THR A 46 1.88 -14.56 8.97
C THR A 46 2.98 -13.84 8.21
N THR A 47 3.53 -14.48 7.19
CA THR A 47 4.54 -13.89 6.30
C THR A 47 3.99 -12.66 5.56
N GLU A 48 2.70 -12.65 5.22
CA GLU A 48 2.06 -11.52 4.55
C GLU A 48 2.06 -10.25 5.41
N ALA A 49 1.79 -10.39 6.72
CA ALA A 49 1.86 -9.25 7.64
C ALA A 49 3.29 -8.75 7.80
N LYS A 50 4.29 -9.65 7.84
CA LYS A 50 5.71 -9.27 7.89
C LYS A 50 6.13 -8.45 6.67
N VAL A 51 5.81 -8.94 5.48
CA VAL A 51 6.15 -8.24 4.23
C VAL A 51 5.45 -6.89 4.15
N TYR A 52 4.19 -6.81 4.57
CA TYR A 52 3.47 -5.53 4.63
C TYR A 52 4.15 -4.50 5.55
N VAL A 53 4.44 -4.89 6.80
CA VAL A 53 5.11 -4.02 7.78
C VAL A 53 6.45 -3.56 7.21
N VAL A 54 7.24 -4.48 6.64
CA VAL A 54 8.52 -4.13 6.00
C VAL A 54 8.30 -3.07 4.92
N ILE A 55 7.39 -3.26 3.97
CA ILE A 55 7.13 -2.27 2.91
C ILE A 55 6.74 -0.91 3.49
N ARG A 56 5.80 -0.89 4.44
CA ARG A 56 5.20 0.36 4.92
C ARG A 56 6.22 1.22 5.66
N TYR A 57 6.94 0.62 6.61
CA TYR A 57 7.95 1.32 7.39
C TYR A 57 9.23 1.57 6.57
N ALA A 58 9.63 0.66 5.69
CA ALA A 58 10.74 0.89 4.77
C ALA A 58 10.43 2.05 3.81
N GLY A 59 9.24 2.10 3.22
CA GLY A 59 8.84 3.19 2.34
C GLY A 59 8.80 4.54 3.06
N LEU A 60 8.25 4.58 4.28
CA LEU A 60 8.20 5.81 5.08
C LEU A 60 9.60 6.31 5.46
N ALA A 61 10.46 5.43 6.02
CA ALA A 61 11.84 5.76 6.32
C ALA A 61 12.62 6.17 5.05
N GLY A 62 12.37 5.44 3.96
CA GLY A 62 12.71 5.73 2.57
C GLY A 62 12.55 7.20 2.22
N SER A 63 11.30 7.65 2.30
CA SER A 63 10.82 8.98 1.96
C SER A 63 11.31 10.06 2.93
N SER A 64 11.38 9.79 4.24
CA SER A 64 11.91 10.73 5.23
C SER A 64 13.38 11.07 4.98
N PHE A 65 14.21 10.05 4.72
CA PHE A 65 15.63 10.27 4.38
C PHE A 65 15.79 11.02 3.05
N ASN A 66 14.92 10.73 2.09
CA ASN A 66 14.85 11.38 0.80
C ASN A 66 14.54 12.88 0.90
N ILE A 67 13.60 13.27 1.78
CA ILE A 67 13.34 14.68 2.10
C ILE A 67 14.60 15.34 2.66
N TRP A 68 15.19 14.73 3.69
CA TRP A 68 16.37 15.29 4.35
C TRP A 68 17.50 15.53 3.35
N PHE A 69 17.73 14.56 2.46
CA PHE A 69 18.74 14.68 1.42
C PHE A 69 18.38 15.72 0.36
N ALA A 70 17.10 15.84 -0.02
CA ALA A 70 16.65 16.86 -0.97
C ALA A 70 16.85 18.29 -0.44
N PHE A 71 16.56 18.53 0.83
CA PHE A 71 16.85 19.83 1.46
C PHE A 71 18.34 20.12 1.49
N ARG A 72 19.18 19.11 1.77
CA ARG A 72 20.64 19.26 1.71
C ARG A 72 21.14 19.60 0.30
N MET A 73 20.56 19.01 -0.75
CA MET A 73 20.84 19.37 -2.14
C MET A 73 20.41 20.81 -2.43
N LEU A 74 19.24 21.23 -1.94
CA LEU A 74 18.72 22.60 -2.10
C LEU A 74 19.59 23.65 -1.41
N SER A 75 20.21 23.32 -0.28
CA SER A 75 21.16 24.20 0.41
C SER A 75 22.50 24.38 -0.33
N GLY A 76 22.73 23.67 -1.44
CA GLY A 76 23.97 23.76 -2.22
C GLY A 76 25.22 23.25 -1.48
N VAL A 77 25.06 22.54 -0.36
CA VAL A 77 26.18 22.04 0.43
C VAL A 77 26.90 20.96 -0.36
N PRO A 78 28.19 21.14 -0.69
CA PRO A 78 28.94 20.15 -1.46
C PRO A 78 29.06 18.87 -0.65
N ASN A 79 28.80 17.73 -1.30
CA ASN A 79 28.95 16.43 -0.69
C ASN A 79 30.19 15.74 -1.23
N GLY A 80 30.92 15.07 -0.33
CA GLY A 80 32.03 14.22 -0.76
C GLY A 80 31.53 13.10 -1.69
N PRO A 81 32.37 12.61 -2.63
CA PRO A 81 31.98 11.56 -3.58
C PRO A 81 31.50 10.28 -2.89
N PHE A 82 32.04 9.98 -1.69
CA PHE A 82 31.59 8.87 -0.87
C PHE A 82 30.14 9.01 -0.39
N ALA A 83 29.73 10.22 0.03
CA ALA A 83 28.36 10.47 0.48
C ALA A 83 27.35 10.33 -0.67
N CYS A 84 27.68 10.83 -1.87
CA CYS A 84 26.85 10.63 -3.05
C CYS A 84 26.72 9.14 -3.40
N ARG A 85 27.83 8.40 -3.36
CA ARG A 85 27.82 6.96 -3.62
C ARG A 85 26.98 6.19 -2.59
N ALA A 86 27.10 6.54 -1.31
CA ALA A 86 26.32 5.95 -0.23
C ALA A 86 24.82 6.23 -0.40
N TRP A 87 24.46 7.46 -0.78
CA TRP A 87 23.07 7.83 -1.08
C TRP A 87 22.49 7.04 -2.26
N TYR A 88 23.23 6.87 -3.36
CA TYR A 88 22.76 6.04 -4.47
C TYR A 88 22.64 4.56 -4.11
N TRP A 89 23.55 4.04 -3.28
CA TRP A 89 23.42 2.69 -2.72
C TRP A 89 22.15 2.55 -1.90
N TYR A 90 21.89 3.51 -1.02
CA TYR A 90 20.67 3.57 -0.23
C TYR A 90 19.42 3.56 -1.12
N GLN A 91 19.36 4.45 -2.12
CA GLN A 91 18.24 4.55 -3.04
C GLN A 91 17.99 3.21 -3.76
N THR A 92 19.05 2.66 -4.35
CA THR A 92 18.95 1.40 -5.10
C THR A 92 18.50 0.25 -4.20
N THR A 93 19.04 0.19 -2.98
CA THR A 93 18.68 -0.84 -2.01
C THR A 93 17.22 -0.71 -1.56
N MET A 94 16.72 0.49 -1.30
CA MET A 94 15.33 0.69 -0.91
C MET A 94 14.35 0.35 -2.02
N THR A 95 14.61 0.79 -3.26
CA THR A 95 13.78 0.39 -4.40
C THR A 95 13.80 -1.11 -4.59
N GLN A 96 14.97 -1.76 -4.47
CA GLN A 96 15.08 -3.21 -4.54
C GLN A 96 14.20 -3.89 -3.48
N CYS A 97 14.30 -3.44 -2.23
CA CYS A 97 13.51 -3.98 -1.13
C CYS A 97 12.01 -3.84 -1.39
N LEU A 98 11.54 -2.68 -1.85
CA LEU A 98 10.12 -2.47 -2.15
C LEU A 98 9.64 -3.31 -3.33
N VAL A 99 10.40 -3.34 -4.43
CA VAL A 99 10.07 -4.15 -5.62
C VAL A 99 9.96 -5.64 -5.26
N LEU A 100 10.97 -6.18 -4.57
CA LEU A 100 10.96 -7.58 -4.10
C LEU A 100 9.78 -7.88 -3.19
N SER A 101 9.39 -6.92 -2.36
CA SER A 101 8.29 -7.11 -1.44
C SER A 101 6.94 -7.14 -2.17
N VAL A 102 6.75 -6.27 -3.18
CA VAL A 102 5.59 -6.29 -4.08
C VAL A 102 5.53 -7.61 -4.86
N GLU A 103 6.65 -8.02 -5.45
CA GLU A 103 6.78 -9.28 -6.19
C GLU A 103 6.49 -10.47 -5.29
N SER A 104 7.04 -10.51 -4.09
CA SER A 104 6.77 -11.56 -3.09
C SER A 104 5.28 -11.64 -2.78
N LEU A 105 4.60 -10.49 -2.57
CA LEU A 105 3.15 -10.48 -2.36
C LEU A 105 2.36 -10.94 -3.59
N LEU A 106 2.84 -10.70 -4.81
CA LEU A 106 2.19 -11.19 -6.04
C LEU A 106 2.42 -12.69 -6.21
N MET A 107 3.65 -13.17 -6.00
CA MET A 107 4.02 -14.59 -6.04
C MET A 107 3.26 -15.41 -4.98
N LEU A 108 3.09 -14.89 -3.77
CA LEU A 108 2.27 -15.53 -2.73
C LEU A 108 0.82 -15.70 -3.18
N ARG A 109 0.25 -14.72 -3.89
CA ARG A 109 -1.09 -14.81 -4.45
C ARG A 109 -1.18 -15.84 -5.58
N VAL A 110 -0.23 -15.82 -6.51
CA VAL A 110 -0.14 -16.84 -7.58
C VAL A 110 -0.05 -18.24 -6.97
N ASN A 111 0.78 -18.44 -5.96
CA ASN A 111 0.91 -19.71 -5.24
C ASN A 111 -0.40 -20.17 -4.59
N LYS A 112 -1.18 -19.25 -4.00
CA LYS A 112 -2.51 -19.55 -3.46
C LYS A 112 -3.49 -19.96 -4.57
N MET A 113 -3.46 -19.29 -5.73
CA MET A 113 -4.35 -19.57 -6.87
C MET A 113 -4.07 -20.92 -7.55
N TYR A 114 -2.82 -21.34 -7.60
CA TYR A 114 -2.42 -22.58 -8.27
C TYR A 114 -2.48 -23.83 -7.38
N GLY A 115 -2.84 -23.68 -6.10
CA GLY A 115 -3.11 -24.80 -5.19
C GLY A 115 -1.93 -25.75 -5.01
N LYS A 116 -1.04 -25.48 -4.06
CA LYS A 116 0.09 -26.35 -3.62
C LYS A 116 0.97 -27.00 -4.72
N GLY A 117 0.83 -26.64 -6.00
CA GLY A 117 1.63 -27.15 -7.10
C GLY A 117 3.11 -26.82 -6.91
N LYS A 118 3.93 -27.84 -6.60
CA LYS A 118 5.37 -27.67 -6.32
C LYS A 118 6.13 -27.04 -7.49
N SER A 119 5.74 -27.36 -8.72
CA SER A 119 6.38 -26.86 -9.95
C SER A 119 6.28 -25.34 -10.09
N ILE A 120 5.09 -24.77 -9.93
CA ILE A 120 4.86 -23.33 -10.10
C ILE A 120 5.55 -22.53 -9.00
N ARG A 121 5.52 -23.05 -7.78
CA ARG A 121 6.27 -22.44 -6.67
C ARG A 121 7.77 -22.44 -6.95
N ALA A 122 8.34 -23.55 -7.44
CA ALA A 122 9.75 -23.62 -7.80
C ALA A 122 10.09 -22.63 -8.92
N LEU A 123 9.25 -22.54 -9.96
CA LEU A 123 9.42 -21.62 -11.08
C LEU A 123 9.44 -20.15 -10.61
N LEU A 124 8.51 -19.76 -9.74
CA LEU A 124 8.46 -18.40 -9.18
C LEU A 124 9.70 -18.07 -8.33
N ILE A 125 10.19 -19.04 -7.54
CA ILE A 125 11.40 -18.86 -6.72
C ILE A 125 12.64 -18.72 -7.59
N ILE A 126 12.81 -19.59 -8.60
CA ILE A 126 13.95 -19.54 -9.52
C ILE A 126 13.97 -18.19 -10.24
N PHE A 127 12.83 -17.78 -10.76
CA PHE A 127 12.71 -16.57 -11.55
C PHE A 127 12.88 -15.30 -10.70
N GLY A 128 12.24 -15.23 -9.53
CA GLY A 128 12.44 -14.12 -8.58
C GLY A 128 13.88 -14.06 -8.04
N GLY A 129 14.50 -15.21 -7.78
CA GLY A 129 15.90 -15.29 -7.35
C GLY A 129 16.87 -14.83 -8.44
N ALA A 130 16.65 -15.27 -9.69
CA ALA A 130 17.44 -14.84 -10.84
C ALA A 130 17.34 -13.33 -11.08
N GLN A 131 16.12 -12.77 -10.98
CA GLN A 131 15.92 -11.34 -11.07
C GLN A 131 16.62 -10.60 -9.93
N PHE A 132 16.49 -11.05 -8.68
CA PHE A 132 17.18 -10.44 -7.54
C PHE A 132 18.69 -10.40 -7.75
N ALA A 133 19.29 -11.52 -8.19
CA ALA A 133 20.71 -11.59 -8.49
C ALA A 133 21.11 -10.64 -9.63
N ALA A 134 20.32 -10.58 -10.71
CA ALA A 134 20.54 -9.67 -11.82
C ALA A 134 20.48 -8.20 -11.37
N MET A 135 19.51 -7.85 -10.53
CA MET A 135 19.38 -6.50 -10.01
C MET A 135 20.52 -6.13 -9.05
N ALA A 136 20.94 -7.04 -8.17
CA ALA A 136 22.08 -6.83 -7.29
C ALA A 136 23.40 -6.63 -8.07
N ALA A 137 23.63 -7.43 -9.10
CA ALA A 137 24.78 -7.27 -10.00
C ALA A 137 24.74 -5.92 -10.72
N ASN A 138 23.58 -5.56 -11.29
CA ASN A 138 23.41 -4.30 -12.00
C ASN A 138 23.52 -3.09 -11.07
N ALA A 139 23.00 -3.15 -9.85
CA ALA A 139 23.13 -2.09 -8.84
C ALA A 139 24.60 -1.76 -8.58
N ARG A 140 25.42 -2.81 -8.40
CA ARG A 140 26.87 -2.64 -8.22
C ARG A 140 27.53 -1.97 -9.43
N LEU A 141 27.16 -2.39 -10.65
CA LEU A 141 27.70 -1.81 -11.88
C LEU A 141 27.29 -0.33 -12.05
N VAL A 142 26.02 0.00 -11.78
CA VAL A 142 25.50 1.37 -11.87
C VAL A 142 26.23 2.29 -10.87
N VAL A 143 26.41 1.85 -9.63
CA VAL A 143 27.01 2.70 -8.58
C VAL A 143 28.52 2.91 -8.80
N ILE A 144 29.23 1.93 -9.39
CA ILE A 144 30.64 2.09 -9.72
C ILE A 144 30.83 2.95 -10.98
N GLY A 145 29.96 2.78 -11.99
CA GLY A 145 30.09 3.45 -13.29
C GLY A 145 29.53 4.87 -13.38
N THR A 146 28.71 5.30 -12.41
CA THR A 146 28.07 6.63 -12.46
C THR A 146 29.04 7.74 -11.99
N ARG A 147 29.14 8.82 -12.76
CA ARG A 147 29.83 10.05 -12.35
C ARG A 147 28.86 11.02 -11.68
N TYR A 148 29.26 11.57 -10.54
CA TYR A 148 28.42 12.43 -9.70
C TYR A 148 28.90 13.89 -9.74
N SER A 149 27.95 14.82 -9.77
CA SER A 149 28.18 16.24 -9.46
C SER A 149 28.54 16.41 -7.97
N PRO A 150 29.19 17.51 -7.55
CA PRO A 150 29.37 17.86 -6.12
C PRO A 150 28.05 17.95 -5.33
N THR A 151 26.92 18.19 -6.01
CA THR A 151 25.57 18.18 -5.45
C THR A 151 24.89 16.81 -5.53
N CYS A 152 25.65 15.75 -5.83
CA CYS A 152 25.21 14.39 -6.07
C CYS A 152 24.24 14.19 -7.25
N VAL A 153 24.00 15.20 -8.09
CA VAL A 153 23.20 15.03 -9.32
C VAL A 153 23.94 14.14 -10.32
N ILE A 154 23.24 13.17 -10.93
CA ILE A 154 23.77 12.34 -12.01
C ILE A 154 23.97 13.21 -13.25
N ILE A 155 25.21 13.30 -13.72
CA ILE A 155 25.54 14.07 -14.93
C ILE A 155 25.32 13.22 -16.19
N SER A 156 25.57 11.91 -16.10
CA SER A 156 25.41 11.00 -17.23
C SER A 156 24.83 9.66 -16.76
N PRO A 157 23.65 9.26 -17.25
CA PRO A 157 23.09 7.96 -16.93
C PRO A 157 23.95 6.86 -17.56
N TYR A 158 24.34 5.88 -16.74
CA TYR A 158 25.07 4.72 -17.23
C TYR A 158 24.11 3.74 -17.93
N HIS A 159 24.47 3.24 -19.11
CA HIS A 159 23.60 2.40 -19.94
C HIS A 159 23.09 1.13 -19.25
N SER A 160 23.79 0.62 -18.22
CA SER A 160 23.33 -0.58 -17.51
C SER A 160 22.01 -0.44 -16.75
N ARG A 161 21.52 0.79 -16.54
CA ARG A 161 20.17 1.02 -15.97
C ARG A 161 19.06 0.41 -16.80
N ILE A 162 19.28 0.31 -18.11
CA ILE A 162 18.33 -0.28 -19.06
C ILE A 162 18.08 -1.75 -18.70
N TYR A 163 19.12 -2.52 -18.36
CA TYR A 163 18.98 -3.93 -18.00
C TYR A 163 18.17 -4.14 -16.72
N VAL A 164 18.29 -3.23 -15.74
CA VAL A 164 17.48 -3.27 -14.52
C VAL A 164 16.01 -3.12 -14.87
N GLY A 165 15.64 -2.07 -15.61
CA GLY A 165 14.26 -1.84 -16.03
C GLY A 165 13.68 -3.02 -16.81
N VAL A 166 14.44 -3.56 -17.78
CA VAL A 166 14.01 -4.72 -18.57
C VAL A 166 13.77 -5.95 -17.70
N SER A 167 14.66 -6.25 -16.75
CA SER A 167 14.50 -7.41 -15.86
C SER A 167 13.23 -7.33 -15.01
N ILE A 168 12.89 -6.13 -14.53
CA ILE A 168 11.66 -5.88 -13.78
C ILE A 168 10.44 -6.03 -14.68
N ILE A 169 10.45 -5.39 -15.86
CA ILE A 169 9.35 -5.46 -16.84
C ILE A 169 9.05 -6.92 -17.21
N VAL A 170 10.08 -7.70 -17.55
CA VAL A 170 9.95 -9.13 -17.88
C VAL A 170 9.34 -9.89 -16.70
N THR A 171 9.71 -9.53 -15.47
CA THR A 171 9.21 -10.23 -14.29
C THR A 171 7.74 -9.93 -13.99
N PHE A 172 7.36 -8.66 -13.99
CA PHE A 172 5.96 -8.27 -13.81
C PHE A 172 5.08 -8.78 -14.94
N MET A 173 5.58 -8.81 -16.18
CA MET A 173 4.88 -9.44 -17.31
C MET A 173 4.68 -10.94 -17.09
N PHE A 174 5.71 -11.66 -16.67
CA PHE A 174 5.60 -13.09 -16.34
C PHE A 174 4.56 -13.34 -15.24
N ILE A 175 4.61 -12.58 -14.14
CA ILE A 175 3.63 -12.66 -13.06
C ILE A 175 2.23 -12.38 -13.58
N LEU A 176 2.02 -11.30 -14.34
CA LEU A 176 0.73 -10.95 -14.91
C LEU A 176 0.20 -12.05 -15.83
N SER A 177 1.04 -12.58 -16.72
CA SER A 177 0.70 -13.69 -17.61
C SER A 177 0.28 -14.92 -16.82
N THR A 178 0.97 -15.30 -15.73
CA THR A 178 0.54 -16.43 -14.90
C THR A 178 -0.79 -16.17 -14.20
N MET A 179 -1.06 -14.95 -13.74
CA MET A 179 -2.35 -14.59 -13.15
C MET A 179 -3.49 -14.68 -14.17
N LEU A 180 -3.31 -14.06 -15.36
CA LEU A 180 -4.32 -14.04 -16.42
C LEU A 180 -4.53 -15.43 -17.02
N TRP A 181 -3.46 -16.19 -17.25
CA TRP A 181 -3.55 -17.57 -17.72
C TRP A 181 -4.40 -18.41 -16.79
N ARG A 182 -4.20 -18.28 -15.47
CA ARG A 182 -4.97 -19.04 -14.49
C ARG A 182 -6.44 -18.62 -14.43
N PHE A 183 -6.70 -17.34 -14.67
CA PHE A 183 -8.05 -16.76 -14.69
C PHE A 183 -8.84 -17.21 -15.93
N PHE A 184 -8.25 -17.13 -17.13
CA PHE A 184 -8.92 -17.50 -18.37
C PHE A 184 -8.91 -19.01 -18.66
N GLY A 185 -7.76 -19.67 -18.47
CA GLY A 185 -7.55 -21.05 -18.94
C GLY A 185 -8.23 -22.13 -18.11
N ASN A 186 -8.70 -21.82 -16.91
CA ASN A 186 -9.30 -22.83 -16.03
C ASN A 186 -10.56 -22.32 -15.34
N SER A 187 -11.32 -21.44 -16.01
CA SER A 187 -12.58 -20.88 -15.50
C SER A 187 -13.71 -21.93 -15.45
N SER A 188 -13.65 -22.97 -16.29
CA SER A 188 -14.70 -23.99 -16.45
C SER A 188 -14.81 -24.98 -15.28
N GLY A 189 -13.76 -25.16 -14.48
CA GLY A 189 -13.72 -26.19 -13.42
C GLY A 189 -13.95 -25.70 -11.99
N TRP A 190 -14.29 -24.42 -11.76
CA TRP A 190 -14.41 -23.86 -10.41
C TRP A 190 -15.86 -23.76 -9.94
N SER A 191 -16.10 -24.14 -8.69
CA SER A 191 -17.35 -23.83 -7.99
C SER A 191 -17.60 -22.31 -7.93
N GLU A 192 -18.86 -21.91 -7.80
CA GLU A 192 -19.27 -20.51 -7.92
C GLU A 192 -18.70 -19.60 -6.82
N ALA A 193 -18.58 -20.11 -5.58
CA ALA A 193 -18.07 -19.35 -4.44
C ALA A 193 -16.63 -18.80 -4.61
N PRO A 194 -15.62 -19.59 -5.03
CA PRO A 194 -14.26 -19.07 -5.26
C PRO A 194 -14.13 -18.16 -6.48
N ARG A 195 -15.11 -18.11 -7.39
CA ARG A 195 -15.06 -17.28 -8.60
C ARG A 195 -15.10 -15.78 -8.28
N ALA A 196 -15.95 -15.37 -7.34
CA ALA A 196 -16.06 -13.95 -6.94
C ALA A 196 -14.77 -13.44 -6.29
N TRP A 197 -14.19 -14.25 -5.39
CA TRP A 197 -12.91 -13.95 -4.75
C TRP A 197 -11.78 -13.85 -5.78
N LEU A 198 -11.69 -14.81 -6.70
CA LEU A 198 -10.65 -14.85 -7.73
C LEU A 198 -10.75 -13.63 -8.66
N LYS A 199 -11.96 -13.27 -9.08
CA LYS A 199 -12.22 -12.10 -9.94
C LYS A 199 -11.71 -10.82 -9.27
N LEU A 200 -11.98 -10.64 -7.98
CA LEU A 200 -11.50 -9.46 -7.25
C LEU A 200 -9.97 -9.48 -7.07
N ALA A 201 -9.41 -10.62 -6.67
CA ALA A 201 -7.97 -10.77 -6.47
C ALA A 201 -7.17 -10.55 -7.76
N VAL A 202 -7.68 -11.04 -8.90
CA VAL A 202 -7.09 -10.83 -10.23
C VAL A 202 -7.26 -9.39 -10.67
N ARG A 203 -8.44 -8.78 -10.50
CA ARG A 203 -8.66 -7.36 -10.83
C ARG A 203 -7.66 -6.49 -10.10
N ASP A 204 -7.61 -6.58 -8.78
CA ASP A 204 -6.77 -5.67 -7.99
C ASP A 204 -5.28 -5.99 -8.17
N GLY A 205 -4.91 -7.28 -8.28
CA GLY A 205 -3.54 -7.69 -8.58
C GLY A 205 -3.06 -7.25 -9.96
N SER A 206 -3.93 -7.33 -10.97
CA SER A 206 -3.65 -6.93 -12.35
C SER A 206 -3.54 -5.42 -12.49
N CYS A 207 -4.45 -4.64 -11.90
CA CYS A 207 -4.38 -3.18 -11.89
C CYS A 207 -3.07 -2.68 -11.27
N THR A 208 -2.68 -3.20 -10.11
CA THR A 208 -1.39 -2.85 -9.48
C THR A 208 -0.20 -3.24 -10.37
N THR A 209 -0.23 -4.43 -10.97
CA THR A 209 0.85 -4.90 -11.85
C THR A 209 0.97 -4.03 -13.11
N ILE A 210 -0.16 -3.68 -13.73
CA ILE A 210 -0.22 -2.81 -14.91
C ILE A 210 0.27 -1.41 -14.57
N ALA A 211 -0.14 -0.84 -13.44
CA ALA A 211 0.33 0.48 -13.00
C ALA A 211 1.85 0.50 -12.79
N ILE A 212 2.39 -0.49 -12.10
CA ILE A 212 3.85 -0.62 -11.88
C ILE A 212 4.58 -0.83 -13.21
N LEU A 213 4.06 -1.68 -14.08
CA LEU A 213 4.62 -1.92 -15.41
C LEU A 213 4.63 -0.64 -16.26
N ALA A 214 3.55 0.13 -16.26
CA ALA A 214 3.46 1.40 -16.97
C ALA A 214 4.52 2.40 -16.47
N ILE A 215 4.72 2.48 -15.16
CA ILE A 215 5.78 3.29 -14.55
C ILE A 215 7.15 2.81 -15.05
N PHE A 216 7.47 1.52 -14.96
CA PHE A 216 8.77 1.01 -15.41
C PHE A 216 9.00 1.15 -16.92
N ILE A 217 7.96 1.01 -17.74
CA ILE A 217 8.03 1.29 -19.18
C ILE A 217 8.33 2.77 -19.41
N PHE A 218 7.63 3.68 -18.74
CA PHE A 218 7.91 5.10 -18.81
C PHE A 218 9.35 5.42 -18.40
N MET A 219 9.83 4.82 -17.30
CA MET A 219 11.23 4.93 -16.87
C MET A 219 12.20 4.43 -17.94
N PHE A 220 11.91 3.30 -18.56
CA PHE A 220 12.72 2.73 -19.63
C PHE A 220 12.79 3.67 -20.85
N LEU A 221 11.65 4.25 -21.25
CA LEU A 221 11.56 5.20 -22.36
C LEU A 221 12.31 6.51 -22.09
N CYS A 222 12.24 7.03 -20.86
CA CYS A 222 13.05 8.19 -20.44
C CYS A 222 14.56 7.87 -20.45
N ASN A 223 14.97 6.71 -19.93
CA ASN A 223 16.39 6.33 -19.88
C ASN A 223 17.00 6.06 -21.26
N THR A 224 16.18 5.58 -22.21
CA THR A 224 16.58 5.36 -23.61
C THR A 224 16.55 6.63 -24.45
N ARG A 225 16.16 7.77 -23.86
CA ARG A 225 15.98 9.08 -24.54
C ARG A 225 14.95 9.04 -25.66
N VAL A 226 14.03 8.06 -25.65
CA VAL A 226 12.88 8.06 -26.55
C VAL A 226 11.93 9.20 -26.17
N ILE A 227 11.80 9.46 -24.87
CA ILE A 227 11.13 10.64 -24.34
C ILE A 227 12.20 11.56 -23.76
N ASP A 228 12.46 12.67 -24.43
CA ASP A 228 13.41 13.69 -23.95
C ASP A 228 12.76 14.53 -22.86
N THR A 229 12.62 13.93 -21.67
CA THR A 229 12.20 14.67 -20.50
C THR A 229 13.42 15.28 -19.83
N GLN A 230 13.41 16.59 -19.63
CA GLN A 230 14.36 17.26 -18.73
C GLN A 230 14.24 16.78 -17.27
N MET A 231 13.26 15.91 -16.96
CA MET A 231 13.15 15.24 -15.68
C MET A 231 14.42 14.43 -15.40
N SER A 232 15.19 14.90 -14.41
CA SER A 232 16.32 14.15 -13.89
C SER A 232 15.86 12.76 -13.46
N GLY A 233 16.69 11.72 -13.71
CA GLY A 233 16.40 10.37 -13.23
C GLY A 233 16.21 10.27 -11.71
N ASN A 234 16.60 11.32 -10.97
CA ASN A 234 16.32 11.46 -9.54
C ASN A 234 14.83 11.65 -9.26
N ILE A 235 14.10 12.48 -10.04
CA ILE A 235 12.66 12.74 -9.84
C ILE A 235 11.85 11.44 -9.92
N ILE A 236 12.15 10.65 -10.95
CA ILE A 236 11.49 9.38 -11.25
C ILE A 236 11.61 8.40 -10.07
N PHE A 237 12.73 8.41 -9.37
CA PHE A 237 12.95 7.55 -8.20
C PHE A 237 11.94 7.81 -7.08
N TYR A 238 11.69 9.09 -6.75
CA TYR A 238 10.74 9.45 -5.69
C TYR A 238 9.31 9.04 -6.07
N VAL A 239 8.93 9.26 -7.33
CA VAL A 239 7.63 8.82 -7.86
C VAL A 239 7.50 7.29 -7.76
N LEU A 240 8.52 6.54 -8.19
CA LEU A 240 8.53 5.08 -8.11
C LEU A 240 8.40 4.60 -6.65
N LEU A 241 9.14 5.19 -5.72
CA LEU A 241 9.08 4.84 -4.30
C LEU A 241 7.66 5.00 -3.74
N SER A 242 7.04 6.15 -4.01
CA SER A 242 5.67 6.44 -3.57
C SER A 242 4.66 5.52 -4.24
N CYS A 243 4.77 5.28 -5.55
CA CYS A 243 3.86 4.38 -6.25
C CYS A 243 3.96 2.93 -5.74
N LEU A 244 5.17 2.42 -5.48
CA LEU A 244 5.37 1.08 -4.91
C LEU A 244 4.79 0.97 -3.49
N TRP A 245 4.87 2.05 -2.72
CA TRP A 245 4.27 2.12 -1.40
C TRP A 245 2.73 2.10 -1.47
N PHE A 246 2.10 2.97 -2.26
CA PHE A 246 0.65 3.00 -2.45
C PHE A 246 0.10 1.69 -3.04
N ALA A 247 0.83 1.09 -3.98
CA ALA A 247 0.47 -0.19 -4.61
C ALA A 247 0.21 -1.31 -3.58
N VAL A 248 0.92 -1.28 -2.46
CA VAL A 248 0.84 -2.32 -1.41
C VAL A 248 -0.35 -2.08 -0.49
N GLU A 249 -0.71 -0.83 -0.29
CA GLU A 249 -1.80 -0.43 0.60
C GLU A 249 -3.17 -0.72 -0.02
N CYS A 250 -3.36 -0.32 -1.29
CA CYS A 250 -4.55 -0.67 -2.05
C CYS A 250 -4.80 -2.18 -2.04
N LYS A 251 -3.71 -2.96 -2.12
CA LYS A 251 -3.72 -4.41 -2.17
C LYS A 251 -4.21 -5.05 -0.86
N ILE A 252 -3.95 -4.41 0.27
CA ILE A 252 -4.29 -4.92 1.60
C ILE A 252 -5.65 -4.46 2.04
N LEU A 253 -6.03 -3.22 1.77
CA LEU A 253 -7.41 -2.76 1.98
C LEU A 253 -8.41 -3.65 1.24
N SER A 254 -8.12 -3.96 -0.03
CA SER A 254 -8.93 -4.88 -0.84
C SER A 254 -9.07 -6.27 -0.19
N SER A 255 -7.97 -6.83 0.34
CA SER A 255 -8.02 -8.14 0.98
C SER A 255 -8.83 -8.16 2.28
N ARG A 256 -9.02 -6.99 2.91
CA ARG A 256 -9.67 -6.84 4.22
C ARG A 256 -11.16 -6.52 4.15
N SER A 257 -11.65 -5.89 3.07
CA SER A 257 -13.09 -5.66 2.88
C SER A 257 -13.87 -6.95 2.61
N LEU A 258 -13.16 -8.02 2.25
CA LEU A 258 -13.75 -9.27 1.79
C LEU A 258 -14.21 -10.26 2.88
N PRO A 259 -13.44 -10.55 3.96
CA PRO A 259 -13.85 -11.58 4.91
C PRO A 259 -15.11 -11.23 5.71
N HIS A 260 -15.39 -9.95 5.98
CA HIS A 260 -16.62 -9.56 6.67
C HIS A 260 -17.85 -9.68 5.76
N SER A 261 -17.76 -9.23 4.51
CA SER A 261 -18.86 -9.32 3.55
C SER A 261 -19.14 -10.76 3.12
N LEU A 262 -18.09 -11.59 2.92
CA LEU A 262 -18.26 -13.01 2.62
C LEU A 262 -18.71 -13.84 3.83
N SER A 263 -18.28 -13.50 5.06
CA SER A 263 -18.81 -14.16 6.25
C SER A 263 -20.28 -13.82 6.48
N GLN A 264 -20.73 -12.61 6.13
CA GLN A 264 -22.15 -12.27 6.18
C GLN A 264 -22.92 -12.92 5.03
N ALA A 265 -22.42 -12.85 3.79
CA ALA A 265 -23.07 -13.46 2.64
C ALA A 265 -23.16 -14.99 2.77
N GLY A 266 -22.12 -15.65 3.29
CA GLY A 266 -22.14 -17.08 3.58
C GLY A 266 -23.12 -17.47 4.68
N ARG A 267 -23.31 -16.62 5.71
CA ARG A 267 -24.36 -16.84 6.71
C ARG A 267 -25.75 -16.63 6.12
N ILE A 268 -25.93 -15.66 5.23
CA ILE A 268 -27.22 -15.39 4.57
C ILE A 268 -27.60 -16.54 3.63
N VAL A 269 -26.66 -17.05 2.82
CA VAL A 269 -26.90 -18.19 1.92
C VAL A 269 -27.13 -19.49 2.69
N LEU A 270 -26.43 -19.69 3.82
CA LEU A 270 -26.70 -20.83 4.70
C LEU A 270 -28.08 -20.72 5.35
N HIS A 271 -28.54 -19.50 5.66
CA HIS A 271 -29.88 -19.26 6.17
C HIS A 271 -30.96 -19.50 5.11
N GLU A 272 -30.69 -19.14 3.85
CA GLU A 272 -31.58 -19.33 2.71
C GLU A 272 -31.73 -20.80 2.33
N ALA A 273 -30.63 -21.57 2.31
CA ALA A 273 -30.67 -23.02 2.10
C ALA A 273 -31.43 -23.75 3.22
N LYS A 274 -31.22 -23.34 4.47
CA LYS A 274 -31.96 -23.88 5.62
C LYS A 274 -33.44 -23.49 5.59
N PHE A 275 -33.77 -22.30 5.08
CA PHE A 275 -35.15 -21.87 4.85
C PHE A 275 -35.84 -22.72 3.78
N HIS A 276 -35.15 -23.01 2.68
CA HIS A 276 -35.67 -23.89 1.62
C HIS A 276 -35.91 -25.32 2.13
N GLU A 277 -35.01 -25.86 2.96
CA GLU A 277 -35.16 -27.19 3.57
C GLU A 277 -36.37 -27.24 4.54
N ILE A 278 -36.57 -26.18 5.34
CA ILE A 278 -37.74 -26.05 6.22
C ILE A 278 -39.02 -25.91 5.38
N GLN A 279 -38.99 -25.15 4.28
CA GLN A 279 -40.14 -24.95 3.41
C GLN A 279 -40.53 -26.22 2.64
N GLU A 280 -39.55 -27.02 2.20
CA GLU A 280 -39.82 -28.34 1.59
C GLU A 280 -40.33 -29.35 2.62
N SER A 281 -39.78 -29.35 3.85
CA SER A 281 -40.29 -30.17 4.95
C SER A 281 -41.75 -29.84 5.29
N GLN A 282 -42.20 -28.59 5.09
CA GLN A 282 -43.56 -28.16 5.39
C GLN A 282 -44.57 -28.46 4.27
N LYS A 283 -44.11 -28.78 3.05
CA LYS A 283 -45.00 -29.01 1.90
C LYS A 283 -45.68 -30.40 1.92
N GLY A 284 -45.29 -31.27 2.85
CA GLY A 284 -45.81 -32.63 3.00
C GLY A 284 -47.17 -32.76 3.72
N ASP A 285 -47.63 -31.73 4.45
CA ASP A 285 -48.80 -31.82 5.35
C ASP A 285 -49.92 -30.81 4.99
N ILE A 286 -50.14 -30.58 3.70
CA ILE A 286 -51.24 -29.71 3.22
C ILE A 286 -52.52 -30.56 3.15
N ASN A 287 -53.14 -30.79 4.30
CA ASN A 287 -54.56 -31.16 4.34
C ASN A 287 -55.34 -30.54 5.51
N ASP A 288 -54.73 -29.65 6.29
CA ASP A 288 -55.42 -28.95 7.39
C ASP A 288 -55.22 -27.44 7.26
N GLN A 289 -56.09 -26.82 6.46
CA GLN A 289 -56.03 -25.41 6.06
C GLN A 289 -56.58 -24.45 7.14
N SER A 290 -56.92 -24.96 8.34
CA SER A 290 -57.63 -24.19 9.37
C SER A 290 -56.75 -23.56 10.46
N ARG A 291 -55.41 -23.72 10.40
CA ARG A 291 -54.50 -23.34 11.50
C ARG A 291 -53.31 -22.45 11.09
N TRP A 292 -53.52 -21.43 10.24
CA TRP A 292 -52.44 -20.53 9.80
C TRP A 292 -52.54 -19.07 10.28
N THR A 293 -53.30 -18.82 11.34
CA THR A 293 -53.28 -17.54 12.08
C THR A 293 -52.56 -17.67 13.42
N LEU A 294 -51.42 -18.38 13.45
CA LEU A 294 -50.52 -18.31 14.59
C LEU A 294 -49.41 -17.30 14.27
N THR A 295 -49.54 -16.14 14.92
CA THR A 295 -48.54 -15.10 15.09
C THR A 295 -47.17 -15.73 15.35
N ILE A 296 -46.22 -15.54 14.43
CA ILE A 296 -44.81 -15.79 14.71
C ILE A 296 -44.34 -14.61 15.57
N GLU A 297 -44.64 -14.66 16.87
CA GLU A 297 -43.84 -13.94 17.86
C GLU A 297 -42.47 -14.61 17.85
N VAL A 298 -41.53 -13.98 17.16
CA VAL A 298 -40.11 -14.31 17.29
C VAL A 298 -39.72 -13.85 18.69
N ASP A 299 -39.61 -14.81 19.61
CA ASP A 299 -39.10 -14.59 20.95
C ASP A 299 -37.61 -14.19 20.84
N LEU A 300 -37.35 -12.88 20.96
CA LEU A 300 -36.01 -12.29 20.86
C LEU A 300 -35.21 -12.42 22.18
N ASP A 301 -35.79 -13.01 23.22
CA ASP A 301 -35.17 -13.05 24.56
C ASP A 301 -34.12 -14.17 24.72
N ASP A 302 -33.92 -15.03 23.72
CA ASP A 302 -32.91 -16.13 23.79
C ASP A 302 -31.56 -15.79 23.13
N ILE A 303 -31.30 -14.51 22.81
CA ILE A 303 -29.95 -14.06 22.42
C ILE A 303 -29.11 -13.88 23.70
N ARG A 304 -28.55 -14.98 24.20
CA ARG A 304 -27.53 -14.93 25.26
C ARG A 304 -26.37 -14.00 24.84
N PRO A 305 -25.96 -13.04 25.68
CA PRO A 305 -24.71 -12.35 25.48
C PRO A 305 -23.56 -13.36 25.55
N PHE A 306 -22.64 -13.27 24.59
CA PHE A 306 -21.41 -14.04 24.59
C PHE A 306 -20.53 -13.51 25.74
N ASP A 307 -20.52 -14.21 26.86
CA ASP A 307 -19.60 -13.99 27.98
C ASP A 307 -18.20 -14.45 27.57
N ASP A 308 -17.39 -13.52 27.06
CA ASP A 308 -15.93 -13.70 26.99
C ASP A 308 -15.34 -13.43 28.39
N SER A 309 -15.46 -14.41 29.28
CA SER A 309 -14.74 -14.44 30.56
C SER A 309 -13.70 -15.56 30.56
N ASP A 310 -12.55 -15.30 29.92
CA ASP A 310 -11.35 -16.08 30.14
C ASP A 310 -10.39 -15.32 31.08
N ALA A 311 -10.20 -15.98 32.22
CA ALA A 311 -9.38 -15.65 33.37
C ALA A 311 -7.99 -15.07 33.05
N CYS A 312 -7.69 -13.92 33.66
CA CYS A 312 -6.31 -13.55 34.00
C CYS A 312 -5.91 -14.24 35.32
N PRO A 313 -4.77 -14.94 35.39
CA PRO A 313 -4.21 -15.36 36.66
C PRO A 313 -3.56 -14.17 37.36
N THR A 314 -3.94 -14.00 38.62
CA THR A 314 -3.30 -13.17 39.65
C THR A 314 -1.82 -13.54 39.80
N GLY A 315 -0.98 -12.50 39.96
CA GLY A 315 0.48 -12.59 40.03
C GLY A 315 1.03 -13.23 41.31
N PRO A 316 2.36 -13.13 41.50
CA PRO A 316 2.79 -12.31 42.64
C PRO A 316 4.09 -11.51 42.45
N SER A 317 4.12 -10.39 43.18
CA SER A 317 5.27 -9.82 43.90
C SER A 317 6.45 -9.21 43.14
N GLY A 318 6.50 -7.87 43.23
CA GLY A 318 7.55 -7.23 44.01
C GLY A 318 8.84 -6.87 43.28
N LEU A 319 8.90 -5.63 42.75
CA LEU A 319 10.15 -4.89 42.69
C LEU A 319 9.87 -3.41 42.90
N GLY A 320 10.34 -2.89 44.03
CA GLY A 320 10.35 -1.46 44.33
C GLY A 320 11.32 -0.77 43.38
N VAL A 321 10.83 0.29 42.73
CA VAL A 321 11.67 1.23 42.01
C VAL A 321 11.41 2.61 42.60
N GLU A 322 12.48 3.12 43.18
CA GLU A 322 12.69 4.41 43.81
C GLU A 322 12.53 5.53 42.77
N SER A 323 11.56 6.43 42.98
CA SER A 323 11.41 7.65 42.19
C SER A 323 12.55 8.60 42.50
N THR A 324 13.46 8.77 41.54
CA THR A 324 14.41 9.89 41.54
C THR A 324 13.74 11.09 40.86
N GLU A 325 13.30 12.06 41.66
CA GLU A 325 13.00 13.42 41.20
C GLU A 325 14.28 14.06 40.66
N VAL A 326 14.31 14.37 39.36
CA VAL A 326 15.28 15.30 38.79
C VAL A 326 14.52 16.56 38.41
N SER A 327 14.63 17.55 39.30
CA SER A 327 14.30 18.94 39.03
C SER A 327 15.46 19.55 38.24
N THR A 328 15.19 20.10 37.05
CA THR A 328 16.07 21.09 36.43
C THR A 328 15.26 22.31 36.03
N PRO A 329 15.62 23.51 36.52
CA PRO A 329 15.02 24.76 36.10
C PRO A 329 15.67 25.19 34.78
N PHE A 330 14.86 25.62 33.81
CA PHE A 330 15.38 26.45 32.72
C PHE A 330 14.49 27.67 32.58
N ASP A 331 15.02 28.76 33.12
CA ASP A 331 14.51 30.10 33.00
C ASP A 331 14.75 30.65 31.58
N SER A 332 13.66 31.15 31.01
CA SER A 332 13.50 32.55 30.61
C SER A 332 14.21 33.16 29.39
N MET A 333 13.41 34.06 28.79
CA MET A 333 13.68 35.15 27.85
C MET A 333 13.95 34.81 26.38
N SER A 334 13.01 35.18 25.50
CA SER A 334 13.15 36.43 24.75
C SER A 334 11.99 36.69 23.78
N ASN A 335 11.20 37.70 24.13
CA ASN A 335 10.70 38.81 23.31
C ASN A 335 10.05 38.59 21.93
N ALA A 336 8.77 38.98 21.92
CA ALA A 336 8.21 40.12 21.18
C ALA A 336 8.20 40.08 19.65
N GLY A 337 6.97 40.10 19.10
CA GLY A 337 6.72 40.36 17.69
C GLY A 337 5.24 40.32 17.32
N THR A 338 4.39 41.01 18.08
CA THR A 338 2.97 41.24 17.73
C THR A 338 2.90 42.10 16.47
N ARG A 339 2.23 41.62 15.42
CA ARG A 339 1.75 42.46 14.32
C ARG A 339 0.30 42.09 14.01
N ASP A 340 -0.57 42.97 14.46
CA ASP A 340 -1.94 43.17 13.97
C ASP A 340 -1.90 43.57 12.50
N ILE A 341 -2.65 42.88 11.65
CA ILE A 341 -3.17 43.44 10.40
C ILE A 341 -4.61 42.96 10.20
N ALA A 342 -5.51 43.86 10.60
CA ALA A 342 -6.70 44.34 9.91
C ALA A 342 -7.61 43.35 9.16
N ASP A 343 -8.79 43.23 9.75
CA ASP A 343 -10.11 43.09 9.13
C ASP A 343 -10.23 43.58 7.68
N LYS A 344 -10.83 42.74 6.85
CA LYS A 344 -11.71 43.23 5.78
C LYS A 344 -12.90 42.30 5.58
N HIS A 345 -14.00 42.70 6.21
CA HIS A 345 -15.36 42.32 5.87
C HIS A 345 -15.64 42.59 4.37
N LEU A 346 -16.26 41.62 3.70
CA LEU A 346 -17.22 41.86 2.62
C LEU A 346 -18.29 40.77 2.70
N CYS A 347 -19.47 41.16 3.15
CA CYS A 347 -20.69 40.39 3.04
C CYS A 347 -21.18 40.40 1.58
N GLY A 348 -21.78 39.30 1.17
CA GLY A 348 -22.66 39.19 0.01
C GLY A 348 -23.64 38.06 0.26
N GLU A 349 -24.86 38.43 0.67
CA GLU A 349 -26.05 37.59 0.66
C GLU A 349 -26.33 37.06 -0.75
N ASP A 350 -26.79 35.82 -0.88
CA ASP A 350 -28.17 35.58 -1.32
C ASP A 350 -28.59 34.11 -1.24
N ASN A 351 -29.85 33.97 -0.87
CA ASN A 351 -30.59 32.76 -0.57
C ASN A 351 -30.87 31.91 -1.81
N MET A 352 -30.83 30.57 -1.67
CA MET A 352 -31.81 29.73 -2.34
C MET A 352 -32.05 28.43 -1.57
N GLN A 353 -33.26 28.32 -1.03
CA GLN A 353 -33.86 27.08 -0.55
C GLN A 353 -34.10 26.12 -1.74
N LEU A 354 -33.78 24.83 -1.59
CA LEU A 354 -34.64 23.79 -2.13
C LEU A 354 -34.49 22.48 -1.32
N SER A 355 -35.64 22.00 -0.87
CA SER A 355 -35.84 20.75 -0.15
C SER A 355 -35.70 19.55 -1.10
N SER A 356 -35.19 18.41 -0.60
CA SER A 356 -35.80 17.08 -0.82
C SER A 356 -34.96 16.00 -0.15
N CYS A 357 -35.56 15.29 0.80
CA CYS A 357 -35.05 14.04 1.34
C CYS A 357 -35.51 12.89 0.42
N ALA A 358 -34.54 12.20 -0.20
CA ALA A 358 -34.74 10.86 -0.75
C ALA A 358 -33.43 10.06 -0.61
N PRO A 359 -33.49 8.75 -0.29
CA PRO A 359 -32.31 7.96 0.02
C PRO A 359 -31.56 7.60 -1.27
N THR A 360 -30.38 8.18 -1.45
CA THR A 360 -29.52 7.86 -2.59
C THR A 360 -28.55 6.74 -2.20
N PHE A 361 -28.72 5.57 -2.82
CA PHE A 361 -27.73 4.50 -2.84
C PHE A 361 -26.40 5.07 -3.37
N ILE A 362 -25.33 4.95 -2.59
CA ILE A 362 -23.98 5.39 -2.97
C ILE A 362 -23.40 4.40 -3.99
N PRO A 363 -23.07 4.82 -5.22
CA PRO A 363 -22.32 4.00 -6.16
C PRO A 363 -20.83 4.01 -5.76
N ILE A 364 -20.22 2.82 -5.66
CA ILE A 364 -18.79 2.62 -5.39
C ILE A 364 -17.98 2.88 -6.67
N GLU A 365 -18.02 4.12 -7.19
CA GLU A 365 -17.23 4.54 -8.36
C GLU A 365 -16.24 5.68 -8.09
N LYS A 366 -16.19 6.25 -6.88
CA LYS A 366 -15.21 7.28 -6.53
C LYS A 366 -13.91 6.74 -5.93
N CYS A 367 -13.14 5.99 -6.71
CA CYS A 367 -11.71 5.76 -6.40
C CYS A 367 -10.74 6.10 -7.54
N ILE A 368 -11.20 6.67 -8.66
CA ILE A 368 -10.31 7.06 -9.77
C ILE A 368 -10.77 8.41 -10.37
N SER A 369 -10.56 9.49 -9.63
CA SER A 369 -10.29 10.84 -10.17
C SER A 369 -10.15 11.82 -9.01
N GLY A 370 -8.94 12.35 -8.83
CA GLY A 370 -8.66 13.34 -7.80
C GLY A 370 -7.20 13.37 -7.35
N VAL A 371 -6.25 13.49 -8.30
CA VAL A 371 -5.01 14.28 -8.15
C VAL A 371 -4.71 14.91 -9.49
#